data_AF-A0A915DN96-F1
#
_entry.id   AF-A0A915DN96-F1
#
_cell.length_a   1.000
_cell.length_b   1.000
_cell.length_c   1.000
_cell.angle_alpha   90.00
_cell.angle_beta   90.00
_cell.angle_gamma   90.00
#
_symmetry.space_group_name_H-M   'P 1'
#
loop_
_entity.id
_entity.type
_entity.pdbx_description
1 polymer ?
#
loop_
_entity_poly.entity_id
_entity_poly.type
_entity_poly.pdbx_seq_one_letter_code
_entity_poly.pdbx_strand_id
1 'polypeptide(L)' 'MFQFNVLLPWDPKNFHKVPDYAKVQPTGPGEDDKSYFETRRAKKADEEIKHWFMNVVSSDKISLDRACLTNDQEMQSTNL' A
#
# COMPACT_ATOMS: atom_id res chain seq x y z
N MET A 1 -16.65 -24.49 48.04
CA MET A 1 -15.80 -25.15 47.04
C MET A 1 -16.33 -24.72 45.68
N PHE A 2 -15.67 -23.80 44.98
CA PHE A 2 -16.10 -23.36 43.64
C PHE A 2 -14.96 -23.67 42.68
N GLN A 3 -15.16 -24.71 41.85
CA GLN A 3 -14.30 -24.98 40.72
C GLN A 3 -14.64 -23.97 39.61
N PHE A 4 -13.70 -23.06 39.32
CA PHE A 4 -13.68 -22.33 38.07
C PHE A 4 -13.08 -23.23 37.00
N ASN A 5 -13.84 -23.50 35.93
CA ASN A 5 -13.30 -23.89 34.63
C ASN A 5 -14.40 -23.67 33.58
N VAL A 6 -14.41 -22.51 32.94
CA VAL A 6 -15.10 -22.34 31.65
C VAL A 6 -14.00 -22.02 30.63
N LEU A 7 -13.43 -23.09 30.08
CA LEU A 7 -12.67 -23.01 28.83
C LEU A 7 -13.67 -22.59 27.75
N LEU A 8 -13.54 -21.36 27.26
CA LEU A 8 -14.27 -20.94 26.06
C LEU A 8 -13.85 -21.87 24.90
N PRO A 9 -14.80 -22.45 24.15
CA PRO A 9 -14.48 -23.37 23.07
C PRO A 9 -13.71 -22.62 21.98
N TRP A 10 -12.61 -23.24 21.53
CA TRP A 10 -11.84 -22.80 20.38
C TRP A 10 -12.70 -22.90 19.12
N ASP A 11 -13.02 -21.76 18.50
CA ASP A 11 -13.76 -21.70 17.24
C ASP A 11 -12.78 -21.63 16.04
N PRO A 12 -12.61 -22.71 15.26
CA PRO A 12 -11.77 -22.72 14.06
C PRO A 12 -12.26 -21.78 12.95
N LYS A 13 -13.43 -21.14 13.07
CA LYS A 13 -13.91 -20.16 12.07
C LYS A 13 -13.34 -18.75 12.26
N ASN A 14 -12.70 -18.48 13.40
CA ASN A 14 -12.03 -17.20 13.68
C ASN A 14 -10.50 -17.28 13.52
N PHE A 15 -10.01 -18.15 12.63
CA PHE A 15 -8.60 -18.08 12.21
C PHE A 15 -8.34 -16.69 11.64
N HIS A 16 -7.50 -15.92 12.32
CA HIS A 16 -6.86 -14.75 11.73
C HIS A 16 -6.18 -15.21 10.43
N LYS A 17 -6.83 -14.94 9.29
CA LYS A 17 -6.29 -15.30 7.98
C LYS A 17 -5.09 -14.39 7.75
N VAL A 18 -3.89 -14.95 7.85
CA VAL A 18 -2.67 -14.23 7.50
C VAL A 18 -2.82 -13.75 6.05
N PRO A 19 -2.73 -12.43 5.79
CA PRO A 19 -2.77 -11.91 4.44
C PRO A 19 -1.65 -12.53 3.62
N ASP A 20 -1.93 -12.83 2.36
CA ASP A 20 -0.88 -13.21 1.43
C ASP A 20 -0.15 -11.96 0.96
N TYR A 21 0.91 -11.57 1.69
CA TYR A 21 1.71 -10.38 1.43
C TYR A 21 2.50 -10.46 0.11
N ALA A 22 2.53 -11.62 -0.56
CA ALA A 22 3.13 -11.75 -1.89
C ALA A 22 2.19 -11.29 -3.02
N LYS A 23 0.90 -11.07 -2.71
CA LYS A 23 -0.06 -10.53 -3.69
C LYS A 23 0.05 -9.01 -3.73
N VAL A 24 0.73 -8.50 -4.76
CA VAL A 24 0.70 -7.08 -5.09
C VAL A 24 -0.73 -6.69 -5.46
N GLN A 25 -1.20 -5.55 -4.94
CA GLN A 25 -2.49 -5.01 -5.36
C GLN A 25 -2.34 -4.46 -6.78
N PRO A 26 -3.06 -4.99 -7.79
CA PRO A 26 -2.83 -4.63 -9.18
C PRO A 26 -3.31 -3.21 -9.52
N THR A 27 -3.99 -2.53 -8.58
CA THR A 27 -4.63 -1.24 -8.80
C THR A 27 -4.43 -0.31 -7.60
N GLY A 28 -3.83 0.84 -7.84
CA GLY A 28 -3.57 1.82 -6.80
C GLY A 28 -2.79 3.03 -7.31
N PRO A 29 -2.72 4.13 -6.52
CA PRO A 29 -1.84 5.25 -6.81
C PRO A 29 -0.37 4.78 -6.86
N GLY A 30 0.34 5.10 -7.94
CA GLY A 30 1.77 4.79 -8.07
C GLY A 30 2.12 3.36 -8.48
N GLU A 31 1.14 2.51 -8.77
CA GLU A 31 1.36 1.16 -9.32
C GLU A 31 1.91 1.23 -10.76
N ASP A 32 2.76 0.28 -11.14
CA ASP A 32 3.41 0.19 -12.45
C ASP A 32 4.18 1.47 -12.85
N ASP A 33 4.76 2.16 -11.86
CA ASP A 33 5.45 3.46 -12.03
C ASP A 33 4.59 4.59 -12.61
N LYS A 34 3.26 4.45 -12.56
CA LYS A 34 2.34 5.51 -12.98
C LYS A 34 2.43 6.72 -12.07
N SER A 35 2.49 7.90 -12.68
CA SER A 35 2.54 9.16 -11.95
C SER A 35 1.25 9.37 -11.14
N TYR A 36 1.36 9.85 -9.90
CA TYR A 36 0.22 10.22 -9.07
C TYR A 36 0.29 11.68 -8.63
N PHE A 37 -0.78 12.43 -8.90
CA PHE A 37 -0.91 13.85 -8.57
C PHE A 37 -2.20 14.11 -7.81
N GLU A 38 -2.10 14.76 -6.66
CA GLU A 38 -3.23 15.15 -5.83
C GLU A 38 -3.40 16.68 -5.84
N THR A 39 -4.50 17.15 -6.41
CA THR A 39 -4.75 18.61 -6.57
C THR A 39 -5.49 19.22 -5.38
N ARG A 40 -6.23 18.43 -4.59
CA ARG A 40 -7.04 18.95 -3.48
C ARG A 40 -6.20 19.47 -2.31
N ARG A 41 -4.94 19.04 -2.22
CA ARG A 41 -4.01 19.38 -1.14
C ARG A 41 -2.74 20.05 -1.64
N ALA A 42 -2.77 20.66 -2.83
CA ALA A 42 -1.60 21.29 -3.46
C ALA A 42 -0.85 22.25 -2.52
N LYS A 43 -1.56 23.11 -1.79
CA LYS A 43 -0.93 24.04 -0.84
C LYS A 43 -0.13 23.34 0.27
N LYS A 44 -0.69 22.25 0.83
CA LYS A 44 -0.01 21.44 1.85
C LYS A 44 1.19 20.71 1.25
N ALA A 45 1.04 20.19 0.03
CA ALA A 45 2.15 19.57 -0.69
C ALA A 45 3.31 20.54 -0.91
N ASP A 46 3.04 21.79 -1.31
CA ASP A 46 4.07 22.81 -1.49
C ASP A 46 4.82 23.16 -0.20
N GLU A 47 4.12 23.20 0.94
CA GLU A 47 4.73 23.43 2.26
C GLU A 47 5.61 22.24 2.67
N GLU A 48 5.13 21.01 2.48
CA GLU A 48 5.88 19.79 2.80
C GLU A 48 7.06 19.56 1.86
N ILE A 49 6.96 19.88 0.57
CA ILE A 49 8.08 19.82 -0.38
C ILE A 49 9.22 20.73 0.09
N LYS A 50 8.91 21.92 0.63
CA LYS A 50 9.94 22.83 1.15
C LYS A 50 10.63 22.30 2.41
N HIS A 51 9.94 21.49 3.21
CA HIS A 51 10.48 20.96 4.45
C HIS A 51 11.20 19.62 4.26
N TRP A 52 10.60 18.71 3.50
CA TRP A 52 11.03 17.33 3.30
C TRP A 52 11.73 17.10 1.96
N PHE A 53 11.79 18.12 1.09
CA PHE A 53 12.37 18.03 -0.25
C PHE A 53 11.68 16.98 -1.16
N MET A 54 10.45 16.58 -0.81
CA MET A 54 9.64 15.62 -1.56
C MET A 54 8.14 15.84 -1.35
N ASN A 55 7.31 15.36 -2.28
CA ASN A 55 5.86 15.41 -2.15
C ASN A 55 5.34 14.28 -1.25
N VAL A 56 5.41 14.51 0.07
CA VAL A 56 4.95 13.55 1.09
C VAL A 56 3.44 13.31 0.98
N VAL A 57 2.64 14.33 0.65
CA VAL A 57 1.20 14.16 0.40
C VAL A 57 0.90 13.10 -0.66
N SER A 58 1.65 13.07 -1.77
CA SER A 58 1.53 12.03 -2.78
C SER A 58 2.08 10.70 -2.29
N SER A 59 3.22 10.69 -1.60
CA SER A 59 3.85 9.47 -1.06
C SER A 59 2.95 8.72 -0.08
N ASP A 60 2.24 9.44 0.80
CA ASP A 60 1.29 8.87 1.76
C ASP A 60 0.11 8.12 1.11
N LYS A 61 -0.09 8.33 -0.20
CA LYS A 61 -1.15 7.67 -1.00
C LYS A 61 -0.64 6.53 -1.84
N ILE A 62 0.67 6.44 -2.04
CA ILE A 62 1.31 5.37 -2.80
C ILE A 62 1.58 4.21 -1.84
N SER A 63 1.29 2.99 -2.28
CA SER A 63 1.56 1.79 -1.49
C SER A 63 3.06 1.62 -1.25
N LEU A 64 3.44 1.22 -0.03
CA LEU A 64 4.82 0.81 0.27
C LEU A 64 5.22 -0.47 -0.47
N ASP A 65 4.23 -1.29 -0.83
CA ASP A 65 4.41 -2.57 -1.54
C ASP A 65 4.01 -2.46 -3.03
N ARG A 66 4.08 -1.25 -3.62
CA ARG A 66 3.68 -1.01 -5.02
C ARG A 66 4.50 -1.84 -6.01
N ALA A 67 3.89 -2.26 -7.12
CA ALA A 67 4.60 -2.78 -8.28
C ALA A 67 5.43 -1.66 -8.93
N CYS A 68 6.69 -1.99 -9.23
CA CYS A 68 7.59 -1.21 -10.06
C CYS A 68 7.80 -2.01 -11.35
N LEU A 69 7.72 -1.37 -12.51
CA LEU A 69 8.08 -2.02 -13.75
C LEU A 69 9.60 -2.26 -13.72
N THR A 70 10.02 -3.48 -14.05
CA THR A 70 11.45 -3.71 -14.27
C THR A 70 11.83 -3.05 -15.60
N ASN A 71 13.04 -2.48 -15.67
CA ASN A 71 13.53 -1.78 -16.88
C ASN A 71 13.44 -2.64 -18.16
N ASP A 72 13.44 -3.97 -18.02
CA ASP A 72 13.29 -4.92 -19.12
C ASP A 72 11.86 -4.91 -19.74
N GLN A 73 10.84 -4.52 -18.98
CA GLN A 73 9.45 -4.45 -19.42
C GLN A 73 9.10 -3.12 -20.09
N GLU A 74 9.75 -2.03 -19.69
CA GLU A 74 9.53 -0.70 -20.27
C GLU A 74 9.96 -0.67 -21.75
N MET A 75 11.11 -1.30 -22.09
CA MET A 75 11.62 -1.40 -23.47
C MET A 75 10.74 -2.23 -24.42
N GLN A 76 9.88 -3.11 -23.90
CA GLN A 76 8.94 -3.86 -24.73
C GLN A 76 7.68 -3.06 -25.06
N SER A 77 7.32 -2.07 -24.24
CA SER A 77 6.10 -1.27 -24.43
C SER A 77 6.26 -0.12 -25.42
N THR A 78 7.49 0.36 -25.63
CA THR A 78 7.80 1.49 -26.54
C THR A 78 8.04 1.07 -27.99
N ASN A 79 7.96 -0.22 -28.31
CA ASN A 79 8.19 -0.80 -29.64
C ASN A 79 6.90 -1.11 -30.42
N LEU A 80 5.78 -0.49 -30.05
CA LEU A 80 4.49 -0.60 -30.76
C LEU A 80 4.14 0.68 -31.52
#